data_AF-A0A259CHR9-F1
#
_entry.id   AF-A0A259CHR9-F1
#
_cell.length_a   1.000
_cell.length_b   1.000
_cell.length_c   1.000
_cell.angle_alpha   90.00
_cell.angle_beta   90.00
_cell.angle_gamma   90.00
#
_symmetry.space_group_name_H-M   'P 1'
#
loop_
_entity.id
_entity.type
_entity.pdbx_description
1 polymer ?
#
loop_
_entity_poly.entity_id
_entity_poly.type
_entity_poly.pdbx_seq_one_letter_code
_entity_poly.pdbx_strand_id
1 'polypeptide(L)'
;MALAPALSPLLGGQLLGFFGWRSNFWFTAACGVAVLVLVWRIVGETAPKAAPRTTGVVRDYLDGFRAVLRERRFIGLMTATTCASAGFNVFFSGGPILLIQVMGVAVETFGWFTLAWAGNFVLGSLVSSRLQGRVKSLLLIPVGQVVLTIGALAMMATAFMGYVLPWGQMSFWGATVITGLFGAIPLVGPALQEWLLGGPAVDNATLNRFFSLHYLLPFIIAALVAVHIWAFHTTGNNNPTGVEVRRGSKAEAEKDTVPFWPYFVIKDLFALAVILAVFFAIVGFMPNYLGDPDNYIQANPLQTPAHIVPEWYLLPFYAILRSFDNTVWAVQLVHFLTFGIVDSKLFGVLAMG
;
A
#
# COMPACT_ATOMS: atom_id res chain seq x y z
N MET A 1 5.91 -17.13 1.74
CA MET A 1 7.06 -16.23 1.96
C MET A 1 6.73 -14.98 2.78
N ALA A 2 5.46 -14.56 2.93
CA ALA A 2 5.12 -13.30 3.60
C ALA A 2 5.20 -13.28 5.14
N LEU A 3 5.13 -14.44 5.80
CA LEU A 3 5.10 -14.54 7.26
C LEU A 3 6.43 -14.19 7.94
N ALA A 4 7.56 -14.54 7.33
CA ALA A 4 8.87 -14.32 7.95
C ALA A 4 9.26 -12.83 8.02
N PRO A 5 9.11 -12.02 6.95
CA PRO A 5 9.35 -10.58 7.03
C PRO A 5 8.36 -9.84 7.94
N ALA A 6 7.16 -10.38 8.12
CA ALA A 6 6.11 -9.82 8.98
C ALA A 6 6.39 -9.98 10.48
N LEU A 7 6.82 -11.19 10.85
CA LEU A 7 7.02 -11.58 12.23
C LEU A 7 8.40 -11.16 12.73
N SER A 8 9.36 -10.98 11.82
CA SER A 8 10.74 -10.60 12.14
C SER A 8 10.85 -9.28 12.92
N PRO A 9 10.25 -8.15 12.51
CA PRO A 9 10.33 -6.89 13.27
C PRO A 9 9.53 -6.92 14.56
N LEU A 10 8.38 -7.63 14.59
CA LEU A 10 7.57 -7.78 15.80
C LEU A 10 8.34 -8.58 16.86
N LEU A 11 8.76 -9.80 16.54
CA LEU A 11 9.52 -10.65 17.46
C LEU A 11 10.87 -10.03 17.79
N GLY A 12 11.53 -9.45 16.79
CA GLY A 12 12.82 -8.79 16.96
C GLY A 12 12.77 -7.54 17.84
N GLY A 13 11.68 -6.77 17.77
CA GLY A 13 11.43 -5.61 18.63
C GLY A 13 11.15 -6.02 20.08
N GLN A 14 10.33 -7.06 20.29
CA GLN A 14 10.06 -7.59 21.63
C GLN A 14 11.33 -8.20 22.27
N LEU A 15 12.08 -9.01 21.51
CA LEU A 15 13.34 -9.58 21.97
C LEU A 15 14.39 -8.51 22.30
N LEU A 16 14.46 -7.44 21.51
CA LEU A 16 15.30 -6.28 21.79
C LEU A 16 14.91 -5.62 23.12
N GLY A 17 13.61 -5.35 23.32
CA GLY A 17 13.10 -4.68 24.52
C GLY A 17 13.32 -5.46 25.81
N PHE A 18 13.16 -6.79 25.79
CA PHE A 18 13.29 -7.62 26.99
C PHE A 18 14.70 -8.17 27.24
N PHE A 19 15.46 -8.48 26.18
CA PHE A 19 16.70 -9.27 26.29
C PHE A 19 17.90 -8.63 25.57
N GLY A 20 17.75 -7.42 25.03
CA GLY A 20 18.79 -6.69 24.33
C GLY A 20 19.12 -7.24 22.95
N TRP A 21 19.95 -6.52 22.19
CA TRP A 21 20.13 -6.75 20.74
C TRP A 21 20.73 -8.12 20.36
N ARG A 22 21.53 -8.73 21.25
CA ARG A 22 22.19 -10.03 20.99
C ARG A 22 21.17 -11.17 20.92
N SER A 23 20.02 -11.04 21.58
CA SER A 23 18.97 -12.07 21.59
C SER A 23 18.41 -12.35 20.19
N ASN A 24 18.32 -11.34 19.33
CA ASN A 24 17.86 -11.47 17.95
C ASN A 24 18.74 -12.40 17.11
N PHE A 25 20.06 -12.35 17.31
CA PHE A 25 21.00 -13.21 16.60
C PHE A 25 20.88 -14.67 17.03
N TRP A 26 20.80 -14.90 18.34
CA TRP A 26 20.64 -16.25 18.89
C TRP A 26 19.30 -16.88 18.52
N PHE A 27 18.21 -16.10 18.56
CA PHE A 27 16.89 -16.54 18.14
C PHE A 27 16.86 -16.90 16.64
N THR A 28 17.42 -16.04 15.79
CA THR A 28 17.49 -16.28 14.34
C THR A 28 18.31 -17.54 14.02
N ALA A 29 19.44 -17.73 14.69
CA ALA A 29 20.26 -18.93 14.52
C ALA A 29 19.51 -20.20 14.94
N ALA A 30 18.80 -20.18 16.06
CA ALA A 30 17.98 -21.30 16.53
C ALA A 30 16.84 -21.64 15.55
N CYS A 31 16.12 -20.63 15.05
CA CYS A 31 15.10 -20.83 14.01
C CYS A 31 15.69 -21.39 12.72
N GLY A 32 16.87 -20.91 12.29
CA GLY A 32 17.56 -21.41 11.10
C GLY A 32 17.92 -22.89 11.21
N VAL A 33 18.47 -23.31 12.34
CA VAL A 33 18.77 -24.72 12.62
C VAL A 33 17.50 -25.57 12.63
N ALA A 34 16.44 -25.09 13.30
CA ALA A 34 15.16 -25.80 13.35
C ALA A 34 14.54 -26.00 11.96
N VAL A 35 14.55 -24.97 11.11
CA VAL A 35 14.07 -25.05 9.71
C VAL A 35 14.92 -26.03 8.91
N LEU A 36 16.25 -26.01 9.05
CA LEU A 36 17.14 -26.89 8.31
C LEU A 36 16.92 -28.37 8.68
N VAL A 37 16.71 -28.64 9.97
CA VAL A 37 16.35 -29.99 10.47
C VAL A 37 14.97 -30.41 9.97
N LEU A 38 13.98 -29.51 9.97
CA LEU A 38 12.63 -29.77 9.46
C LEU A 38 12.63 -30.08 7.96
N VAL A 39 13.33 -29.27 7.17
CA VAL A 39 13.47 -29.50 5.72
C VAL A 39 14.13 -30.84 5.47
N TRP A 40 15.24 -31.14 6.17
CA TRP A 40 15.94 -32.42 6.02
C TRP A 40 15.07 -33.64 6.38
N ARG A 41 14.14 -33.50 7.33
CA ARG A 41 13.27 -34.59 7.79
C ARG A 41 11.99 -34.75 6.99
N ILE A 42 11.41 -33.66 6.49
CA ILE A 42 10.07 -33.65 5.87
C ILE A 42 10.14 -33.63 4.35
N VAL A 43 11.07 -32.87 3.78
CA VAL A 43 11.17 -32.71 2.34
C VAL A 43 12.04 -33.83 1.78
N GLY A 44 11.40 -34.92 1.39
CA GLY A 44 12.04 -35.98 0.62
C GLY A 44 12.41 -35.48 -0.79
N GLU A 45 13.41 -36.13 -1.40
CA GLU A 45 13.80 -35.88 -2.79
C GLU A 45 12.61 -36.15 -3.73
N THR A 46 12.05 -35.08 -4.31
CA THR A 46 10.91 -35.15 -5.24
C THR A 46 11.34 -35.22 -6.71
N ALA A 47 12.64 -35.10 -7.00
CA ALA A 47 13.14 -35.24 -8.35
C ALA A 47 12.94 -36.70 -8.85
N PRO A 48 12.41 -36.89 -10.07
CA PRO A 48 12.40 -38.20 -10.71
C PRO A 48 13.84 -38.72 -10.78
N LYS A 49 14.07 -40.00 -10.42
CA LYS A 49 15.37 -40.68 -10.54
C LYS A 49 15.74 -40.97 -12.02
N ALA A 50 15.53 -40.02 -12.91
CA ALA A 50 16.01 -40.08 -14.28
C ALA A 50 17.47 -39.60 -14.30
N ALA A 51 18.32 -40.28 -15.06
CA ALA A 51 19.69 -39.81 -15.28
C ALA A 51 19.65 -38.37 -15.82
N PRO A 52 20.44 -37.43 -15.26
CA PRO A 52 20.42 -36.04 -15.70
C PRO A 52 20.72 -35.96 -17.19
N ARG A 53 19.86 -35.28 -17.96
CA ARG A 53 20.14 -34.92 -19.37
C ARG A 53 21.10 -33.74 -19.51
N THR A 54 21.91 -33.46 -18.49
CA THR A 54 22.75 -32.27 -18.45
C THR A 54 24.03 -32.53 -19.23
N THR A 55 24.29 -31.72 -20.26
CA THR A 55 25.53 -31.78 -21.03
C THR A 55 26.64 -30.89 -20.43
N GLY A 56 26.26 -30.05 -19.46
CA GLY A 56 27.17 -29.31 -18.59
C GLY A 56 26.36 -28.38 -17.69
N VAL A 57 26.33 -28.67 -16.39
CA VAL A 57 25.42 -28.03 -15.41
C VAL A 57 25.38 -26.50 -15.56
N VAL A 58 26.53 -25.85 -15.65
CA VAL A 58 26.64 -24.39 -15.75
C VAL A 58 26.07 -23.83 -17.05
N ARG A 59 26.34 -24.50 -18.18
CA ARG A 59 25.87 -24.04 -19.50
C ARG A 59 24.37 -24.19 -19.63
N ASP A 60 23.83 -25.30 -19.14
CA ASP A 60 22.40 -25.59 -19.15
C ASP A 60 21.61 -24.55 -18.31
N TYR A 61 22.17 -24.09 -17.17
CA TYR A 61 21.59 -22.99 -16.40
C TYR A 61 21.61 -21.65 -17.15
N LEU A 62 22.75 -21.29 -17.75
CA LEU A 62 22.89 -20.03 -18.49
C LEU A 62 21.95 -19.96 -19.70
N ASP A 63 21.82 -21.06 -20.45
CA ASP A 63 20.91 -21.14 -21.59
C ASP A 63 19.43 -21.09 -21.13
N GLY A 64 19.11 -21.71 -19.99
CA GLY A 64 17.80 -21.60 -19.34
C GLY A 64 17.44 -20.17 -18.95
N PHE A 65 18.33 -19.45 -18.25
CA PHE A 65 18.12 -18.04 -17.90
C PHE A 65 17.96 -17.16 -19.14
N ARG A 66 18.78 -17.40 -20.17
CA ARG A 66 18.73 -16.65 -21.43
C ARG A 66 17.42 -16.85 -22.19
N ALA A 67 16.85 -18.06 -22.16
CA ALA A 67 15.57 -18.35 -22.77
C ALA A 67 14.42 -17.64 -22.04
N VAL A 68 14.42 -17.68 -20.70
CA VAL A 68 13.41 -17.02 -19.86
C VAL A 68 13.44 -15.50 -20.01
N LEU A 69 14.63 -14.90 -20.05
CA LEU A 69 14.81 -13.46 -20.25
C LEU A 69 14.44 -12.95 -21.65
N ARG A 70 14.22 -13.83 -22.62
CA ARG A 70 13.74 -13.46 -23.97
C ARG A 70 12.22 -13.51 -24.10
N GLU A 71 11.52 -14.09 -23.13
CA GLU A 71 10.07 -14.23 -23.16
C GLU A 71 9.39 -12.93 -22.68
N ARG A 72 8.75 -12.21 -23.60
CA ARG A 72 8.14 -10.90 -23.31
C ARG A 72 7.07 -10.96 -22.24
N ARG A 73 6.31 -12.07 -22.18
CA ARG A 73 5.29 -12.28 -21.15
C ARG A 73 5.92 -12.49 -19.77
N PHE A 74 7.03 -13.21 -19.71
CA PHE A 74 7.79 -13.41 -18.49
C PHE A 74 8.36 -12.08 -18.00
N ILE A 75 8.98 -11.29 -18.88
CA ILE A 75 9.50 -9.96 -18.53
C ILE A 75 8.39 -9.05 -18.03
N GLY A 76 7.25 -8.99 -18.72
CA GLY A 76 6.12 -8.15 -18.29
C GLY A 76 5.57 -8.52 -16.91
N LEU A 77 5.38 -9.83 -16.66
CA LEU A 77 4.92 -10.34 -15.36
C LEU A 77 5.98 -10.13 -14.26
N MET A 78 7.25 -10.38 -14.57
CA MET A 78 8.37 -10.21 -13.64
C MET A 78 8.55 -8.75 -13.26
N THR A 79 8.51 -7.83 -14.22
CA THR A 79 8.57 -6.39 -13.98
C THR A 79 7.38 -5.92 -13.15
N ALA A 80 6.16 -6.31 -13.50
CA ALA A 80 4.97 -5.95 -12.71
C ALA A 80 5.06 -6.46 -11.26
N THR A 81 5.52 -7.70 -11.08
CA THR A 81 5.70 -8.30 -9.75
C THR A 81 6.84 -7.61 -8.97
N THR A 82 7.91 -7.23 -9.66
CA THR A 82 9.07 -6.54 -9.06
C THR A 82 8.72 -5.12 -8.65
N CYS A 83 8.03 -4.35 -9.51
CA CYS A 83 7.53 -3.02 -9.16
C CYS A 83 6.57 -3.07 -7.97
N ALA A 84 5.63 -4.02 -7.96
CA ALA A 84 4.74 -4.23 -6.82
C ALA A 84 5.49 -4.64 -5.53
N SER A 85 6.63 -5.34 -5.65
CA SER A 85 7.46 -5.77 -4.52
C SER A 85 8.55 -4.76 -4.13
N ALA A 86 8.82 -3.74 -4.95
CA ALA A 86 9.85 -2.73 -4.69
C ALA A 86 9.44 -1.82 -3.52
N GLY A 87 8.18 -1.37 -3.49
CA GLY A 87 7.64 -0.58 -2.37
C GLY A 87 7.74 -1.30 -1.01
N PHE A 88 7.59 -2.62 -1.01
CA PHE A 88 7.82 -3.46 0.17
C PHE A 88 9.27 -3.39 0.67
N ASN A 89 10.24 -3.57 -0.22
CA ASN A 89 11.66 -3.55 0.17
C ASN A 89 12.11 -2.15 0.61
N VAL A 90 11.57 -1.09 -0.02
CA VAL A 90 11.82 0.30 0.38
C VAL A 90 11.26 0.58 1.78
N PHE A 91 10.05 0.12 2.09
CA PHE A 91 9.47 0.28 3.43
C PHE A 91 10.26 -0.46 4.51
N PHE A 92 10.69 -1.70 4.28
CA PHE A 92 11.44 -2.46 5.29
C PHE A 92 12.88 -1.97 5.47
N SER A 93 13.49 -1.37 4.44
CA SER A 93 14.84 -0.81 4.52
C SER A 93 14.87 0.64 5.05
N GLY A 94 13.95 1.50 4.61
CA GLY A 94 13.88 2.91 5.01
C GLY A 94 12.93 3.21 6.17
N GLY A 95 11.91 2.38 6.38
CA GLY A 95 10.88 2.56 7.42
C GLY A 95 11.43 2.60 8.85
N PRO A 96 12.36 1.72 9.27
CA PRO A 96 12.96 1.81 10.60
C PRO A 96 13.75 3.10 10.81
N ILE A 97 14.52 3.54 9.80
CA ILE A 97 15.30 4.77 9.86
C ILE A 97 14.34 5.95 10.07
N LEU A 98 13.30 6.04 9.25
CA LEU A 98 12.41 7.19 9.25
C LEU A 98 11.44 7.20 10.44
N LEU A 99 10.84 6.05 10.78
CA LEU A 99 9.87 5.98 11.88
C LEU A 99 10.55 5.98 13.24
N ILE A 100 11.65 5.23 13.42
CA ILE A 100 12.29 5.11 14.73
C ILE A 100 13.30 6.25 14.93
N GLN A 101 14.22 6.48 13.99
CA GLN A 101 15.32 7.43 14.20
C GLN A 101 14.90 8.88 13.95
N VAL A 102 14.03 9.14 12.97
CA VAL A 102 13.59 10.51 12.64
C VAL A 102 12.32 10.90 13.39
N MET A 103 11.33 10.01 13.47
CA MET A 103 10.02 10.34 14.08
C MET A 103 9.87 9.88 15.54
N GLY A 104 10.87 9.22 16.11
CA GLY A 104 10.87 8.80 17.52
C GLY A 104 9.83 7.73 17.86
N VAL A 105 9.32 7.00 16.86
CA VAL A 105 8.39 5.89 17.07
C VAL A 105 9.10 4.78 17.83
N ALA A 106 8.52 4.35 18.94
CA ALA A 106 9.02 3.24 19.73
C ALA A 106 9.15 1.97 18.86
N VAL A 107 10.23 1.21 19.07
CA VAL A 107 10.59 0.04 18.23
C VAL A 107 9.48 -1.02 18.26
N GLU A 108 8.80 -1.13 19.40
CA GLU A 108 7.68 -2.03 19.63
C GLU A 108 6.45 -1.64 18.77
N THR A 109 6.20 -0.34 18.64
CA THR A 109 5.11 0.21 17.82
C THR A 109 5.38 0.03 16.32
N PHE A 110 6.64 0.17 15.90
CA PHE A 110 7.05 -0.13 14.52
C PHE A 110 6.80 -1.60 14.15
N GLY A 111 7.03 -2.53 15.08
CA GLY A 111 6.71 -3.95 14.92
C GLY A 111 5.23 -4.19 14.57
N TRP A 112 4.29 -3.46 15.17
CA TRP A 112 2.87 -3.58 14.88
C TRP A 112 2.48 -3.06 13.48
N PHE A 113 3.11 -1.98 13.00
CA PHE A 113 2.88 -1.48 11.63
C PHE A 113 3.29 -2.50 10.57
N THR A 114 4.39 -3.22 10.80
CA THR A 114 4.85 -4.27 9.87
C THR A 114 3.92 -5.48 9.83
N LEU A 115 3.26 -5.79 10.95
CA LEU A 115 2.30 -6.90 11.07
C LEU A 115 0.99 -6.61 10.33
N ALA A 116 0.45 -5.40 10.47
CA ALA A 116 -0.76 -4.96 9.78
C ALA A 116 -0.58 -5.00 8.25
N TRP A 117 0.58 -4.56 7.78
CA TRP A 117 0.92 -4.56 6.35
C TRP A 117 1.07 -5.99 5.80
N ALA A 118 1.77 -6.86 6.52
CA ALA A 118 1.89 -8.26 6.13
C ALA A 118 0.57 -9.03 6.16
N GLY A 119 -0.33 -8.69 7.08
CA GLY A 119 -1.70 -9.20 7.13
C GLY A 119 -2.43 -8.93 5.80
N ASN A 120 -2.34 -7.71 5.28
CA ASN A 120 -2.95 -7.33 4.00
C ASN A 120 -2.34 -8.07 2.81
N PHE A 121 -1.02 -8.26 2.78
CA PHE A 121 -0.34 -9.00 1.72
C PHE A 121 -0.69 -10.50 1.74
N VAL A 122 -0.73 -11.12 2.93
CA VAL A 122 -1.16 -12.52 3.11
C VAL A 122 -2.61 -12.68 2.66
N LEU A 123 -3.50 -11.77 3.05
CA LEU A 123 -4.89 -11.78 2.60
C LEU A 123 -4.98 -11.68 1.07
N GLY A 124 -4.27 -10.71 0.47
CA GLY A 124 -4.28 -10.49 -0.98
C GLY A 124 -3.71 -11.68 -1.77
N SER A 125 -2.64 -12.30 -1.28
CA SER A 125 -2.04 -13.48 -1.91
C SER A 125 -2.93 -14.74 -1.80
N LEU A 126 -3.62 -14.93 -0.67
CA LEU A 126 -4.58 -16.02 -0.47
C LEU A 126 -5.86 -15.83 -1.29
N VAL A 127 -6.24 -14.58 -1.57
CA VAL A 127 -7.35 -14.26 -2.48
C VAL A 127 -6.91 -14.48 -3.93
N SER A 128 -5.71 -14.06 -4.31
CA SER A 128 -5.17 -14.22 -5.66
C SER A 128 -4.92 -15.69 -6.04
N SER A 129 -4.35 -16.50 -5.14
CA SER A 129 -4.09 -17.92 -5.39
C SER A 129 -5.37 -18.73 -5.62
N ARG A 130 -6.48 -18.26 -5.06
CA ARG A 130 -7.81 -18.86 -5.19
C ARG A 130 -8.55 -18.48 -6.48
N LEU A 131 -8.03 -17.51 -7.22
CA LEU A 131 -8.65 -16.96 -8.44
C LEU A 131 -7.95 -17.41 -9.74
N GLN A 132 -6.84 -18.16 -9.65
CA GLN A 132 -6.03 -18.52 -10.82
C GLN A 132 -6.66 -19.58 -11.75
N GLY A 133 -7.72 -20.28 -11.34
CA GLY A 133 -8.19 -21.48 -12.05
C GLY A 133 -9.35 -21.32 -13.04
N ARG A 134 -9.92 -20.13 -13.25
CA ARG A 134 -11.39 -20.09 -13.46
C ARG A 134 -12.05 -19.14 -14.44
N VAL A 135 -11.37 -18.08 -14.81
CA VAL A 135 -11.78 -17.23 -15.92
C VAL A 135 -10.50 -16.95 -16.70
N LYS A 136 -10.59 -16.46 -17.94
CA LYS A 136 -9.49 -15.65 -18.48
C LYS A 136 -9.39 -14.38 -17.61
N SER A 137 -8.81 -14.54 -16.43
CA SER A 137 -8.62 -13.57 -15.34
C SER A 137 -7.85 -12.32 -15.79
N LEU A 138 -7.23 -12.39 -16.97
CA LEU A 138 -6.44 -11.35 -17.60
C LEU A 138 -7.19 -10.06 -17.98
N LEU A 139 -8.53 -10.03 -18.01
CA LEU A 139 -9.30 -8.85 -18.48
C LEU A 139 -10.20 -8.19 -17.42
N LEU A 140 -10.87 -8.94 -16.56
CA LEU A 140 -11.75 -8.38 -15.52
C LEU A 140 -10.99 -7.89 -14.28
N ILE A 141 -9.90 -8.56 -13.91
CA ILE A 141 -9.04 -8.17 -12.80
C ILE A 141 -8.40 -6.80 -13.05
N PRO A 142 -7.76 -6.51 -14.19
CA PRO A 142 -7.17 -5.18 -14.40
C PRO A 142 -8.23 -4.07 -14.42
N VAL A 143 -9.43 -4.31 -14.98
CA VAL A 143 -10.51 -3.30 -14.98
C VAL A 143 -11.01 -3.03 -13.55
N GLY A 144 -11.28 -4.08 -12.77
CA GLY A 144 -11.68 -3.94 -11.37
C GLY A 144 -10.61 -3.27 -10.51
N GLN A 145 -9.33 -3.60 -10.76
CA GLN A 145 -8.19 -2.95 -10.11
C GLN A 145 -8.07 -1.48 -10.49
N VAL A 146 -8.22 -1.13 -11.76
CA VAL A 146 -8.19 0.28 -12.21
C VAL A 146 -9.31 1.07 -11.54
N VAL A 147 -10.53 0.54 -11.50
CA VAL A 147 -11.67 1.18 -10.81
C VAL A 147 -11.39 1.38 -9.32
N LEU A 148 -10.82 0.36 -8.64
CA LEU A 148 -10.45 0.46 -7.23
C LEU A 148 -9.32 1.46 -6.99
N THR A 149 -8.30 1.48 -7.83
CA THR A 149 -7.19 2.44 -7.73
C THR A 149 -7.69 3.87 -7.94
N ILE A 150 -8.53 4.10 -8.94
CA ILE A 150 -9.16 5.42 -9.17
C ILE A 150 -10.02 5.80 -7.97
N GLY A 151 -10.81 4.88 -7.43
CA GLY A 151 -11.61 5.11 -6.23
C GLY A 151 -10.75 5.45 -5.00
N ALA A 152 -9.63 4.76 -4.81
CA ALA A 152 -8.68 5.02 -3.73
C ALA A 152 -8.04 6.41 -3.86
N LEU A 153 -7.60 6.78 -5.07
CA LEU A 153 -7.06 8.12 -5.35
C LEU A 153 -8.12 9.21 -5.13
N ALA A 154 -9.38 8.96 -5.54
CA ALA A 154 -10.48 9.87 -5.28
C ALA A 154 -10.78 10.02 -3.78
N MET A 155 -10.71 8.95 -2.99
CA MET A 155 -10.85 9.01 -1.53
C MET A 155 -9.71 9.80 -0.87
N MET A 156 -8.46 9.58 -1.29
CA MET A 156 -7.31 10.34 -0.80
C MET A 156 -7.45 11.83 -1.13
N ALA A 157 -7.83 12.16 -2.36
CA ALA A 157 -8.08 13.53 -2.78
C ALA A 157 -9.23 14.18 -1.99
N THR A 158 -10.33 13.44 -1.77
CA THR A 158 -11.49 13.91 -0.98
C THR A 158 -11.08 14.18 0.46
N ALA A 159 -10.38 13.26 1.11
CA ALA A 159 -9.91 13.40 2.49
C ALA A 159 -8.95 14.57 2.64
N PHE A 160 -7.98 14.71 1.72
CA PHE A 160 -7.06 15.84 1.69
C PHE A 160 -7.80 17.17 1.54
N MET A 161 -8.69 17.32 0.55
CA MET A 161 -9.41 18.57 0.36
C MET A 161 -10.35 18.88 1.53
N GLY A 162 -10.94 17.86 2.15
CA GLY A 162 -11.73 18.00 3.37
C GLY A 162 -10.90 18.51 4.54
N TYR A 163 -9.67 18.01 4.67
CA TYR A 163 -8.72 18.47 5.68
C TYR A 163 -8.27 19.92 5.48
N VAL A 164 -8.39 20.48 4.26
CA VAL A 164 -8.08 21.90 4.00
C VAL A 164 -9.19 22.84 4.49
N LEU A 165 -10.44 22.38 4.56
CA LEU A 165 -11.61 23.23 4.83
C LEU A 165 -11.65 23.91 6.21
N PRO A 166 -11.18 23.31 7.31
CA PRO A 166 -11.12 23.98 8.62
C PRO A 166 -10.21 25.22 8.63
N TRP A 167 -9.32 25.35 7.64
CA TRP A 167 -8.40 26.49 7.49
C TRP A 167 -7.50 26.74 8.70
N GLY A 168 -7.04 25.65 9.34
CA GLY A 168 -6.01 25.68 10.36
C GLY A 168 -4.59 25.70 9.78
N GLN A 169 -3.58 25.77 10.65
CA GLN A 169 -2.17 25.78 10.24
C GLN A 169 -1.80 24.54 9.43
N MET A 170 -2.13 23.34 9.93
CA MET A 170 -1.82 22.09 9.23
C MET A 170 -2.62 21.95 7.93
N SER A 171 -3.87 22.42 7.89
CA SER A 171 -4.67 22.53 6.67
C SER A 171 -3.98 23.36 5.58
N PHE A 172 -3.57 24.59 5.92
CA PHE A 172 -2.98 25.54 4.98
C PHE A 172 -1.60 25.10 4.47
N TRP A 173 -0.72 24.71 5.39
CA TRP A 173 0.63 24.28 5.04
C TRP A 173 0.62 22.90 4.38
N GLY A 174 -0.29 22.01 4.78
CA GLY A 174 -0.55 20.75 4.08
C GLY A 174 -0.98 20.99 2.63
N ALA A 175 -1.89 21.94 2.39
CA ALA A 175 -2.28 22.33 1.04
C ALA A 175 -1.09 22.86 0.23
N THR A 176 -0.29 23.72 0.82
CA THR A 176 0.90 24.31 0.19
C THR A 176 1.91 23.24 -0.22
N VAL A 177 2.24 22.31 0.68
CA VAL A 177 3.20 21.24 0.41
C VAL A 177 2.67 20.26 -0.65
N ILE A 178 1.44 19.76 -0.50
CA ILE A 178 0.88 18.72 -1.38
C ILE A 178 0.64 19.27 -2.79
N THR A 179 0.05 20.46 -2.93
CA THR A 179 -0.10 21.10 -4.26
C THR A 179 1.24 21.49 -4.87
N GLY A 180 2.23 21.82 -4.03
CA GLY A 180 3.60 22.07 -4.45
C GLY A 180 4.24 20.89 -5.18
N LEU A 181 3.79 19.65 -4.94
CA LEU A 181 4.30 18.46 -5.64
C LEU A 181 4.01 18.50 -7.15
N PHE A 182 2.89 19.10 -7.57
CA PHE A 182 2.56 19.26 -9.00
C PHE A 182 3.54 20.19 -9.72
N GLY A 183 4.14 21.14 -8.98
CA GLY A 183 5.22 22.00 -9.49
C GLY A 183 6.47 21.24 -9.94
N ALA A 184 6.66 19.99 -9.50
CA ALA A 184 7.80 19.15 -9.89
C ALA A 184 7.66 18.55 -11.31
N ILE A 185 6.48 18.63 -11.93
CA ILE A 185 6.27 18.07 -13.26
C ILE A 185 7.06 18.91 -14.28
N PRO A 186 7.95 18.30 -15.08
CA PRO A 186 8.76 19.05 -16.04
C PRO A 186 7.88 19.77 -17.06
N LEU A 187 8.32 20.96 -17.49
CA LEU A 187 7.68 21.83 -18.50
C LEU A 187 6.38 22.50 -18.05
N VAL A 188 5.45 21.75 -17.46
CA VAL A 188 4.09 22.23 -17.15
C VAL A 188 3.83 22.44 -15.66
N GLY A 189 4.73 21.99 -14.77
CA GLY A 189 4.53 21.95 -13.33
C GLY A 189 4.13 23.29 -12.70
N PRO A 190 4.92 24.37 -12.88
CA PRO A 190 4.58 25.67 -12.29
C PRO A 190 3.22 26.21 -12.75
N ALA A 191 2.94 26.16 -14.06
CA ALA A 191 1.66 26.59 -14.60
C ALA A 191 0.49 25.72 -14.12
N LEU A 192 0.71 24.40 -14.00
CA LEU A 192 -0.29 23.48 -13.46
C LEU A 192 -0.57 23.75 -11.98
N GLN A 193 0.46 23.99 -11.17
CA GLN A 193 0.32 24.32 -9.76
C GLN A 193 -0.46 25.63 -9.58
N GLU A 194 -0.08 26.69 -10.29
CA GLU A 194 -0.78 27.98 -10.26
C GLU A 194 -2.24 27.83 -10.72
N TRP A 195 -2.49 27.05 -11.78
CA TRP A 195 -3.83 26.73 -12.24
C TRP A 195 -4.63 25.90 -11.23
N LEU A 196 -4.01 24.98 -10.48
CA LEU A 196 -4.68 24.23 -9.42
C LEU A 196 -5.08 25.13 -8.25
N LEU A 197 -4.20 26.06 -7.87
CA LEU A 197 -4.42 27.01 -6.78
C LEU A 197 -5.41 28.12 -7.15
N GLY A 198 -5.47 28.50 -8.43
CA GLY A 198 -6.24 29.66 -8.90
C GLY A 198 -5.52 30.98 -8.60
N GLY A 199 -4.20 30.95 -8.47
CA GLY A 199 -3.34 32.08 -8.09
C GLY A 199 -1.93 31.62 -7.72
N PRO A 200 -1.03 32.55 -7.37
CA PRO A 200 0.39 32.24 -7.14
C PRO A 200 0.66 31.45 -5.85
N ALA A 201 -0.30 31.38 -4.93
CA ALA A 201 -0.19 30.69 -3.65
C ALA A 201 -1.56 30.14 -3.21
N VAL A 202 -1.55 29.30 -2.17
CA VAL A 202 -2.77 28.85 -1.50
C VAL A 202 -3.47 30.06 -0.89
N ASP A 203 -4.72 30.30 -1.31
CA ASP A 203 -5.54 31.42 -0.83
C ASP A 203 -7.04 31.10 -1.01
N ASN A 204 -7.91 32.09 -0.87
CA ASN A 204 -9.37 31.99 -0.98
C ASN A 204 -9.83 31.28 -2.26
N ALA A 205 -9.17 31.52 -3.41
CA ALA A 205 -9.49 30.83 -4.66
C ALA A 205 -9.29 29.31 -4.56
N THR A 206 -8.21 28.89 -3.89
CA THR A 206 -7.91 27.48 -3.65
C THR A 206 -8.96 26.85 -2.74
N LEU A 207 -9.28 27.51 -1.62
CA LEU A 207 -10.24 27.02 -0.63
C LEU A 207 -11.63 26.76 -1.24
N ASN A 208 -12.16 27.73 -2.02
CA ASN A 208 -13.48 27.61 -2.64
C ASN A 208 -13.55 26.47 -3.67
N ARG A 209 -12.45 26.24 -4.41
CA ARG A 209 -12.37 25.13 -5.37
C ARG A 209 -12.25 23.80 -4.66
N PHE A 210 -11.44 23.72 -3.61
CA PHE A 210 -11.28 22.51 -2.81
C PHE A 210 -12.59 22.15 -2.11
N PHE A 211 -13.37 23.13 -1.63
CA PHE A 211 -14.72 22.91 -1.14
C PHE A 211 -15.63 22.30 -2.21
N SER A 212 -15.68 22.91 -3.41
CA SER A 212 -16.51 22.43 -4.52
C SER A 212 -16.13 21.00 -4.94
N LEU A 213 -14.83 20.70 -5.01
CA LEU A 213 -14.32 19.38 -5.36
C LEU A 213 -14.53 18.36 -4.23
N HIS A 214 -14.31 18.74 -2.98
CA HIS A 214 -14.60 17.89 -1.82
C HIS A 214 -16.08 17.54 -1.74
N TYR A 215 -16.97 18.44 -2.14
CA TYR A 215 -18.40 18.16 -2.25
C TYR A 215 -18.71 17.20 -3.41
N LEU A 216 -18.09 17.39 -4.58
CA LEU A 216 -18.36 16.60 -5.79
C LEU A 216 -17.82 15.16 -5.71
N LEU A 217 -16.57 14.98 -5.27
CA LEU A 217 -15.88 13.69 -5.32
C LEU A 217 -16.60 12.54 -4.58
N PRO A 218 -17.24 12.73 -3.42
CA PRO A 218 -18.06 11.70 -2.79
C PRO A 218 -19.13 11.10 -3.71
N PHE A 219 -19.76 11.91 -4.56
CA PHE A 219 -20.75 11.42 -5.53
C PHE A 219 -20.08 10.61 -6.66
N ILE A 220 -18.89 11.02 -7.09
CA ILE A 220 -18.08 10.25 -8.05
C ILE A 220 -17.66 8.91 -7.43
N ILE A 221 -17.23 8.90 -6.16
CA ILE A 221 -16.89 7.69 -5.43
C ILE A 221 -18.12 6.77 -5.33
N ALA A 222 -19.31 7.30 -5.02
CA ALA A 222 -20.54 6.50 -5.00
C ALA A 222 -20.84 5.88 -6.37
N ALA A 223 -20.65 6.62 -7.47
CA ALA A 223 -20.79 6.09 -8.82
C ALA A 223 -19.76 4.98 -9.11
N LEU A 224 -18.49 5.16 -8.70
CA LEU A 224 -17.45 4.14 -8.83
C LEU A 224 -17.77 2.89 -8.00
N VAL A 225 -18.35 3.04 -6.80
CA VAL A 225 -18.82 1.93 -5.97
C VAL A 225 -19.96 1.18 -6.65
N ALA A 226 -20.91 1.88 -7.29
CA ALA A 226 -21.97 1.24 -8.04
C ALA A 226 -21.43 0.41 -9.22
N VAL A 227 -20.46 0.96 -9.98
CA VAL A 227 -19.76 0.24 -11.05
C VAL A 227 -18.99 -0.96 -10.49
N HIS A 228 -18.33 -0.81 -9.34
CA HIS A 228 -17.61 -1.87 -8.67
C HIS A 228 -18.54 -3.02 -8.25
N ILE A 229 -19.67 -2.71 -7.59
CA ILE A 229 -20.68 -3.69 -7.19
C ILE A 229 -21.25 -4.40 -8.42
N TRP A 230 -21.58 -3.67 -9.47
CA TRP A 230 -22.07 -4.23 -10.74
C TRP A 230 -21.06 -5.22 -11.35
N ALA A 231 -19.78 -4.86 -11.38
CA ALA A 231 -18.73 -5.72 -11.93
C ALA A 231 -18.64 -7.07 -11.18
N PHE A 232 -18.79 -7.08 -9.86
CA PHE A 232 -18.77 -8.32 -9.06
C PHE A 232 -20.13 -9.04 -9.00
N HIS A 233 -21.25 -8.37 -9.24
CA HIS A 233 -22.56 -9.04 -9.33
C HIS A 233 -22.63 -10.04 -10.49
N THR A 234 -21.91 -9.77 -11.58
CA THR A 234 -21.87 -10.70 -12.74
C THR A 234 -21.01 -11.94 -12.49
N THR A 235 -19.98 -11.82 -11.66
CA THR A 235 -19.02 -12.90 -11.37
C THR A 235 -19.31 -13.63 -10.05
N GLY A 236 -20.00 -12.98 -9.11
CA GLY A 236 -20.27 -13.44 -7.75
C GLY A 236 -19.05 -13.33 -6.83
N ASN A 237 -19.28 -13.46 -5.52
CA ASN A 237 -18.19 -13.43 -4.54
C ASN A 237 -17.33 -14.68 -4.61
N ASN A 238 -16.02 -14.51 -4.43
CA ASN A 238 -15.13 -15.64 -4.16
C ASN A 238 -15.36 -16.16 -2.73
N ASN A 239 -14.82 -17.34 -2.42
CA ASN A 239 -14.90 -17.94 -1.09
C ASN A 239 -13.52 -18.44 -0.60
N PRO A 240 -13.38 -18.73 0.71
CA PRO A 240 -12.10 -19.11 1.32
C PRO A 240 -11.52 -20.45 0.86
N THR A 241 -12.21 -21.24 0.05
CA THR A 241 -11.58 -22.44 -0.55
C THR A 241 -10.97 -22.10 -1.90
N GLY A 242 -11.43 -21.01 -2.53
CA GLY A 242 -11.11 -20.73 -3.92
C GLY A 242 -11.58 -21.83 -4.82
N VAL A 243 -12.62 -22.59 -4.42
CA VAL A 243 -13.38 -23.52 -5.24
C VAL A 243 -14.67 -22.83 -5.73
N GLU A 244 -15.16 -23.11 -6.93
CA GLU A 244 -16.13 -22.27 -7.60
C GLU A 244 -17.44 -22.87 -7.20
N VAL A 245 -18.37 -21.97 -6.96
CA VAL A 245 -19.75 -22.36 -6.84
C VAL A 245 -20.15 -23.01 -8.16
N ARG A 246 -20.66 -24.24 -8.09
CA ARG A 246 -21.24 -24.89 -9.26
C ARG A 246 -22.52 -24.15 -9.62
N ARG A 247 -22.58 -23.64 -10.85
CA ARG A 247 -23.71 -22.84 -11.37
C ARG A 247 -24.46 -23.53 -12.51
N GLY A 248 -24.26 -24.83 -12.71
CA GLY A 248 -24.92 -25.61 -13.77
C GLY A 248 -26.43 -25.69 -13.60
N SER A 249 -26.92 -25.65 -12.35
CA SER A 249 -28.34 -25.51 -12.02
C SER A 249 -28.54 -24.78 -10.70
N LYS A 250 -29.77 -24.27 -10.46
CA LYS A 250 -30.15 -23.65 -9.18
C LYS A 250 -29.95 -24.62 -7.99
N ALA A 251 -30.29 -25.89 -8.17
CA ALA A 251 -30.14 -26.92 -7.14
C ALA A 251 -28.67 -27.25 -6.82
N GLU A 252 -27.74 -27.06 -7.76
CA GLU A 252 -26.30 -27.17 -7.49
C GLU A 252 -25.78 -25.93 -6.75
N ALA A 253 -26.21 -24.74 -7.16
CA ALA A 253 -25.82 -23.48 -6.51
C ALA A 253 -26.31 -23.42 -5.05
N GLU A 254 -27.51 -23.91 -4.76
CA GLU A 254 -28.07 -23.97 -3.40
C GLU A 254 -27.33 -24.96 -2.48
N LYS A 255 -26.61 -25.95 -3.03
CA LYS A 255 -25.75 -26.84 -2.24
C LYS A 255 -24.44 -26.19 -1.85
N ASP A 256 -23.97 -25.25 -2.67
CA ASP A 256 -22.66 -24.59 -2.53
C ASP A 256 -22.78 -23.16 -1.94
N THR A 257 -23.99 -22.61 -1.82
CA THR A 257 -24.23 -21.23 -1.36
C THR A 257 -25.42 -21.12 -0.42
N VAL A 258 -25.41 -20.08 0.40
CA VAL A 258 -26.56 -19.66 1.20
C VAL A 258 -27.06 -18.30 0.68
N PRO A 259 -28.37 -17.99 0.80
CA PRO A 259 -28.89 -16.70 0.39
C PRO A 259 -28.27 -15.56 1.19
N PHE A 260 -28.20 -14.36 0.58
CA PHE A 260 -27.67 -13.16 1.23
C PHE A 260 -28.43 -12.82 2.52
N TRP A 261 -29.77 -12.85 2.43
CA TRP A 261 -30.64 -12.76 3.59
C TRP A 261 -31.02 -14.16 4.10
N PRO A 262 -30.97 -14.42 5.43
CA PRO A 262 -30.54 -13.51 6.49
C PRO A 262 -29.03 -13.59 6.81
N TYR A 263 -28.33 -14.59 6.27
CA TYR A 263 -27.01 -15.02 6.75
C TYR A 263 -25.93 -13.92 6.68
N PHE A 264 -25.77 -13.30 5.51
CA PHE A 264 -24.76 -12.27 5.33
C PHE A 264 -25.19 -10.94 5.95
N VAL A 265 -26.48 -10.63 5.94
CA VAL A 265 -26.98 -9.39 6.59
C VAL A 265 -26.76 -9.40 8.09
N ILE A 266 -27.04 -10.51 8.79
CA ILE A 266 -26.78 -10.61 10.24
C ILE A 266 -25.29 -10.50 10.54
N LYS A 267 -24.44 -11.15 9.73
CA LYS A 267 -22.98 -11.06 9.85
C LYS A 267 -22.49 -9.62 9.64
N ASP A 268 -22.99 -8.93 8.62
CA ASP A 268 -22.58 -7.57 8.29
C ASP A 268 -23.09 -6.57 9.35
N LEU A 269 -24.29 -6.75 9.89
CA LEU A 269 -24.80 -5.97 11.02
C LEU A 269 -23.97 -6.18 12.29
N PHE A 270 -23.53 -7.40 12.57
CA PHE A 270 -22.62 -7.66 13.68
C PHE A 270 -21.28 -6.95 13.48
N ALA A 271 -20.68 -7.05 12.29
CA ALA A 271 -19.43 -6.35 11.98
C ALA A 271 -19.59 -4.82 12.09
N LEU A 272 -20.71 -4.28 11.58
CA LEU A 272 -21.06 -2.87 11.71
C LEU A 272 -21.20 -2.45 13.17
N ALA A 273 -21.87 -3.24 14.01
CA ALA A 273 -22.02 -2.95 15.44
C ALA A 273 -20.66 -2.87 16.14
N VAL A 274 -19.72 -3.78 15.82
CA VAL A 274 -18.36 -3.75 16.35
C VAL A 274 -17.60 -2.50 15.88
N ILE A 275 -17.66 -2.17 14.58
CA ILE A 275 -17.01 -0.97 14.03
C ILE A 275 -17.59 0.31 14.67
N LEU A 276 -18.91 0.40 14.82
CA LEU A 276 -19.58 1.52 15.45
C LEU A 276 -19.22 1.64 16.94
N ALA A 277 -19.09 0.52 17.67
CA ALA A 277 -18.65 0.55 19.05
C ALA A 277 -17.24 1.16 19.19
N VAL A 278 -16.30 0.78 18.32
CA VAL A 278 -14.95 1.36 18.29
C VAL A 278 -15.00 2.83 17.88
N PHE A 279 -15.78 3.18 16.85
CA PHE A 279 -15.96 4.56 16.41
C PHE A 279 -16.50 5.45 17.54
N PHE A 280 -17.55 5.02 18.23
CA PHE A 280 -18.11 5.76 19.36
C PHE A 280 -17.15 5.82 20.55
N ALA A 281 -16.33 4.80 20.78
CA ALA A 281 -15.29 4.87 21.79
C ALA A 281 -14.25 5.95 21.46
N ILE A 282 -13.81 6.05 20.20
CA ILE A 282 -12.87 7.09 19.76
C ILE A 282 -13.51 8.48 19.91
N VAL A 283 -14.70 8.67 19.34
CA VAL A 283 -15.39 9.97 19.38
C VAL A 283 -15.75 10.39 20.81
N GLY A 284 -16.20 9.45 21.63
CA GLY A 284 -16.69 9.72 22.99
C GLY A 284 -15.58 9.92 24.02
N PHE A 285 -14.46 9.21 23.90
CA PHE A 285 -13.40 9.24 24.92
C PHE A 285 -12.10 9.90 24.46
N MET A 286 -11.83 9.96 23.14
CA MET A 286 -10.55 10.46 22.63
C MET A 286 -10.67 11.13 21.24
N PRO A 287 -11.60 12.10 21.05
CA PRO A 287 -11.96 12.64 19.74
C PRO A 287 -10.80 13.32 18.99
N ASN A 288 -9.83 13.86 19.73
CA ASN A 288 -8.68 14.57 19.16
C ASN A 288 -7.43 13.71 19.05
N TYR A 289 -7.48 12.43 19.44
CA TYR A 289 -6.30 11.58 19.53
C TYR A 289 -5.65 11.28 18.17
N LEU A 290 -6.47 11.27 17.11
CA LEU A 290 -6.01 11.00 15.74
C LEU A 290 -5.74 12.26 14.91
N GLY A 291 -5.94 13.46 15.48
CA GLY A 291 -5.74 14.74 14.78
C GLY A 291 -4.55 15.51 15.31
N ASP A 292 -4.16 16.56 14.59
CA ASP A 292 -3.05 17.44 14.97
C ASP A 292 -3.52 18.70 15.72
N PRO A 293 -2.97 19.01 16.91
CA PRO A 293 -3.38 20.18 17.70
C PRO A 293 -3.14 21.51 17.00
N ASP A 294 -2.13 21.63 16.14
CA ASP A 294 -1.83 22.87 15.42
C ASP A 294 -2.95 23.22 14.42
N ASN A 295 -3.80 22.25 14.04
CA ASN A 295 -4.93 22.53 13.16
C ASN A 295 -6.08 23.28 13.86
N TYR A 296 -6.02 23.47 15.18
CA TYR A 296 -6.88 24.40 15.90
C TYR A 296 -6.39 25.86 15.88
N ILE A 297 -5.16 26.09 15.40
CA ILE A 297 -4.61 27.43 15.20
C ILE A 297 -4.99 27.88 13.80
N GLN A 298 -5.60 29.06 13.68
CA GLN A 298 -5.97 29.63 12.40
C GLN A 298 -4.74 29.78 11.48
N ALA A 299 -4.91 29.47 10.20
CA ALA A 299 -3.85 29.56 9.21
C ALA A 299 -3.19 30.96 9.17
N ASN A 300 -1.86 30.96 9.26
CA ASN A 300 -0.99 32.10 9.07
C ASN A 300 0.02 31.80 7.94
N PRO A 301 -0.16 32.39 6.75
CA PRO A 301 0.73 32.18 5.60
C PRO A 301 2.19 32.59 5.85
N LEU A 302 2.45 33.42 6.87
CA LEU A 302 3.78 33.93 7.20
C LEU A 302 4.50 33.10 8.28
N GLN A 303 3.84 32.09 8.85
CA GLN A 303 4.40 31.28 9.93
C GLN A 303 4.13 29.80 9.68
N THR A 304 5.17 29.07 9.28
CA THR A 304 5.11 27.62 9.14
C THR A 304 5.21 26.94 10.51
N PRO A 305 4.37 25.93 10.82
CA PRO A 305 4.52 25.09 12.00
C PRO A 305 5.90 24.43 12.05
N ALA A 306 6.42 24.21 13.27
CA ALA A 306 7.73 23.59 13.47
C ALA A 306 7.79 22.15 12.91
N HIS A 307 6.69 21.41 12.98
CA HIS A 307 6.59 20.03 12.52
C HIS A 307 5.42 19.83 11.56
N ILE A 308 5.53 20.37 10.34
CA ILE A 308 4.52 20.14 9.30
C ILE A 308 4.51 18.67 8.84
N VAL A 309 3.44 17.96 9.16
CA VAL A 309 3.20 16.57 8.75
C VAL A 309 1.76 16.42 8.26
N PRO A 310 1.49 15.51 7.31
CA PRO A 310 0.12 15.21 6.94
C PRO A 310 -0.54 14.30 7.98
N GLU A 311 -1.85 14.14 7.86
CA GLU A 311 -2.62 13.20 8.66
C GLU A 311 -2.07 11.77 8.60
N TRP A 312 -2.30 11.01 9.67
CA TRP A 312 -1.63 9.73 9.94
C TRP A 312 -1.74 8.72 8.79
N TYR A 313 -2.86 8.72 8.05
CA TYR A 313 -3.10 7.84 6.91
C TYR A 313 -2.27 8.20 5.67
N LEU A 314 -1.63 9.37 5.63
CA LEU A 314 -0.71 9.82 4.58
C LEU A 314 0.78 9.73 4.98
N LEU A 315 1.09 9.49 6.26
CA LEU A 315 2.46 9.41 6.75
C LEU A 315 3.34 8.39 6.01
N PRO A 316 2.86 7.19 5.62
CA PRO A 316 3.68 6.26 4.84
C PRO A 316 4.15 6.84 3.50
N PHE A 317 3.28 7.55 2.78
CA PHE A 317 3.62 8.18 1.49
C PHE A 317 4.56 9.37 1.70
N TYR A 318 4.30 10.18 2.71
CA TYR A 318 5.15 11.30 3.08
C TYR A 318 6.56 10.86 3.51
N ALA A 319 6.67 9.72 4.19
CA ALA A 319 7.94 9.09 4.50
C ALA A 319 8.71 8.69 3.24
N ILE A 320 8.05 8.05 2.27
CA ILE A 320 8.65 7.69 0.98
C ILE A 320 9.15 8.95 0.26
N LEU A 321 8.32 9.99 0.14
CA LEU A 321 8.69 11.26 -0.47
C LEU A 321 9.97 11.85 0.15
N ARG A 322 10.02 11.94 1.48
CA ARG A 322 11.17 12.52 2.20
C ARG A 322 12.43 11.66 2.19
N SER A 323 12.31 10.37 1.88
CA SER A 323 13.45 9.46 1.81
C SER A 323 14.34 9.71 0.59
N PHE A 324 13.83 10.44 -0.42
CA PHE A 324 14.56 10.75 -1.65
C PHE A 324 14.92 12.24 -1.72
N ASP A 325 16.09 12.59 -1.18
CA ASP A 325 16.67 13.92 -1.29
C ASP A 325 17.80 13.98 -2.34
N ASN A 326 18.44 15.14 -2.48
CA ASN A 326 19.55 15.36 -3.41
C ASN A 326 20.86 14.68 -3.00
N THR A 327 20.91 14.05 -1.81
CA THR A 327 22.08 13.30 -1.33
C THR A 327 22.03 11.83 -1.70
N VAL A 328 20.85 11.31 -2.06
CA VAL A 328 20.67 9.92 -2.47
C VAL A 328 21.32 9.65 -3.83
N TRP A 329 22.26 8.70 -3.89
CA TRP A 329 23.01 8.36 -5.11
C TRP A 329 22.10 7.98 -6.30
N ALA A 330 20.97 7.30 -6.03
CA ALA A 330 20.01 6.92 -7.06
C ALA A 330 19.33 8.16 -7.66
N VAL A 331 19.03 9.17 -6.84
CA VAL A 331 18.49 10.47 -7.29
C VAL A 331 19.53 11.20 -8.12
N GLN A 332 20.79 11.26 -7.67
CA GLN A 332 21.88 11.90 -8.41
C GLN A 332 22.12 11.25 -9.77
N LEU A 333 22.11 9.91 -9.82
CA LEU A 333 22.25 9.14 -11.05
C LEU A 333 21.10 9.43 -12.02
N VAL A 334 19.85 9.38 -11.56
CA VAL A 334 18.69 9.63 -12.43
C VAL A 334 18.65 11.09 -12.87
N HIS A 335 18.97 12.04 -11.99
CA HIS A 335 19.12 13.44 -12.34
C HIS A 335 20.18 13.63 -13.44
N PHE A 336 21.34 12.98 -13.32
CA PHE A 336 22.39 13.02 -14.35
C PHE A 336 21.92 12.40 -15.67
N LEU A 337 21.36 11.19 -15.65
CA LEU A 337 20.90 10.46 -16.84
C LEU A 337 19.76 11.18 -17.58
N THR A 338 18.96 11.94 -16.85
CA THR A 338 17.83 12.71 -17.40
C THR A 338 18.22 14.16 -17.71
N PHE A 339 19.51 14.52 -17.65
CA PHE A 339 20.01 15.88 -17.88
C PHE A 339 19.31 16.94 -17.01
N GLY A 340 18.97 16.58 -15.77
CA GLY A 340 18.32 17.46 -14.81
C GLY A 340 16.80 17.54 -14.93
N ILE A 341 16.17 16.73 -15.79
CA ILE A 341 14.70 16.68 -15.90
C ILE A 341 14.07 16.07 -14.64
N VAL A 342 14.70 15.05 -14.04
CA VAL A 342 14.23 14.42 -12.81
C VAL A 342 15.06 14.87 -11.63
N ASP A 343 14.53 15.83 -10.87
CA ASP A 343 15.10 16.28 -9.60
C ASP A 343 14.64 15.40 -8.43
N SER A 344 15.17 15.66 -7.23
CA SER A 344 14.82 14.91 -6.01
C SER A 344 13.32 14.96 -5.70
N LYS A 345 12.69 16.11 -5.97
CA LYS A 345 11.26 16.32 -5.73
C LYS A 345 10.41 15.45 -6.67
N LEU A 346 10.70 15.48 -7.97
CA LEU A 346 10.01 14.66 -8.96
C LEU A 346 10.29 13.18 -8.72
N PHE A 347 11.52 12.81 -8.37
CA PHE A 347 11.87 11.43 -8.02
C PHE A 347 11.05 10.93 -6.84
N GLY A 348 10.97 11.71 -5.75
CA GLY A 348 10.17 11.37 -4.57
C GLY A 348 8.68 11.24 -4.90
N VAL A 349 8.14 12.10 -5.76
CA VAL A 349 6.75 11.99 -6.27
C VAL A 349 6.53 10.70 -7.04
N LEU A 350 7.45 10.35 -7.95
CA LEU A 350 7.37 9.12 -8.72
C LEU A 350 7.52 7.87 -7.84
N ALA A 351 8.32 7.93 -6.78
CA ALA A 351 8.52 6.81 -5.87
C ALA A 351 7.31 6.52 -4.96
N MET A 352 6.39 7.49 -4.79
CA MET A 352 5.14 7.29 -4.04
C MET A 352 4.05 6.54 -4.81
N GLY A 353 4.13 6.50 -6.15
CA GLY A 353 3.17 5.82 -7.03
C GLY A 353 3.62 4.43 -7.41
#